data_AF-A0A948Z270-F1
#
_entry.id   AF-A0A948Z270-F1
#
_cell.length_a   1.000
_cell.length_b   1.000
_cell.length_c   1.000
_cell.angle_alpha   90.00
_cell.angle_beta   90.00
_cell.angle_gamma   90.00
#
_symmetry.space_group_name_H-M   'P 1'
#
loop_
_entity.id
_entity.type
_entity.pdbx_description
1 polymer ?
#
loop_
_entity_poly.entity_id
_entity_poly.type
_entity_poly.pdbx_seq_one_letter_code
_entity_poly.pdbx_strand_id
1 'polypeptide(L)'
;MKIWKLSVLNGDSHHWKASTYKGEVFVRAISKHCARLLSGLAFRIATDRETGETIAVNPWTQKNLVSCDSIEDERYKSTGEEEALFPK
;
A
#
# COMPACT_ATOMS: atom_id res chain seq x y z
N MET A 1 15.06 -1.01 -10.37
CA MET A 1 13.74 -0.51 -9.92
C MET A 1 13.97 0.57 -8.87
N LYS A 2 12.92 1.19 -8.32
CA LYS A 2 13.05 2.10 -7.17
C LYS A 2 12.42 1.46 -5.95
N ILE A 3 12.87 1.91 -4.78
CA ILE A 3 12.20 1.61 -3.52
C ILE A 3 11.19 2.72 -3.26
N TRP A 4 9.96 2.32 -2.99
CA TRP A 4 8.84 3.21 -2.72
C TRP A 4 8.43 3.03 -1.26
N LYS A 5 8.39 4.14 -0.53
CA LYS A 5 7.79 4.21 0.80
C LYS A 5 6.35 4.67 0.66
N LEU A 6 5.42 3.84 1.11
CA LEU A 6 4.01 4.18 1.23
C LEU A 6 3.70 4.51 2.69
N SER A 7 3.20 5.72 2.95
CA SER A 7 2.87 6.20 4.29
C SER A 7 1.38 6.51 4.38
N VAL A 8 0.75 6.12 5.48
CA VAL A 8 -0.66 6.39 5.75
C VAL A 8 -0.85 7.89 6.00
N LEU A 9 -1.68 8.56 5.20
CA LEU A 9 -2.02 9.98 5.36
C LEU A 9 -3.26 10.17 6.24
N ASN A 10 -4.30 9.38 5.99
CA ASN A 10 -5.52 9.40 6.79
C ASN A 10 -5.88 7.98 7.18
N GLY A 11 -5.50 7.61 8.40
CA GLY A 11 -5.75 6.29 8.93
C GLY A 11 -7.22 6.04 9.29
N ASP A 12 -7.98 7.05 9.66
CA ASP A 12 -9.32 6.87 10.24
C ASP A 12 -10.41 6.67 9.19
N SER A 13 -10.02 6.69 7.91
CA SER A 13 -10.91 6.37 6.81
C SER A 13 -11.46 4.94 6.89
N HIS A 14 -12.77 4.80 6.67
CA HIS A 14 -13.46 3.51 6.62
C HIS A 14 -12.86 2.54 5.58
N HIS A 15 -12.18 3.05 4.56
CA HIS A 15 -11.49 2.24 3.56
C HIS A 15 -10.38 1.35 4.15
N TRP A 16 -9.81 1.69 5.31
CA TRP A 16 -8.82 0.85 5.98
C TRP A 16 -9.38 -0.47 6.50
N LYS A 17 -10.71 -0.62 6.63
CA LYS A 17 -11.33 -1.93 6.87
C LYS A 17 -10.96 -2.96 5.79
N ALA A 18 -10.64 -2.50 4.56
CA ALA A 18 -10.25 -3.35 3.44
C ALA A 18 -8.75 -3.71 3.41
N SER A 19 -8.00 -3.44 4.49
CA SER A 19 -6.62 -3.87 4.60
C SER A 19 -6.26 -4.51 5.95
N THR A 20 -5.40 -5.52 5.92
CA THR A 20 -4.85 -6.18 7.11
C THR A 20 -3.75 -5.38 7.81
N TYR A 21 -3.22 -4.34 7.15
CA TYR A 21 -2.10 -3.55 7.65
C TYR A 21 -2.35 -2.06 7.43
N LYS A 22 -1.87 -1.23 8.36
CA LYS A 22 -2.08 0.23 8.41
C LYS A 22 -0.83 0.95 8.94
N GLY A 23 0.33 0.57 8.42
CA GLY A 23 1.61 1.17 8.78
C GLY A 23 2.41 1.57 7.54
N GLU A 24 3.68 1.90 7.73
CA GLU A 24 4.58 2.18 6.61
C GLU A 24 4.86 0.89 5.83
N VAL A 25 4.83 0.98 4.51
CA VAL A 25 5.12 -0.13 3.59
C VAL A 25 6.26 0.28 2.68
N PHE A 26 7.23 -0.61 2.50
CA PHE A 26 8.35 -0.44 1.58
C PHE A 26 8.20 -1.45 0.45
N VAL A 27 8.21 -0.97 -0.79
CA VAL A 27 7.99 -1.81 -1.98
C VAL A 27 9.07 -1.54 -3.01
N ARG A 28 9.62 -2.59 -3.60
CA ARG A 28 10.42 -2.47 -4.82
C ARG A 28 9.49 -2.59 -6.01
N ALA A 29 9.43 -1.55 -6.84
CA ALA A 29 8.57 -1.53 -8.02
C ALA A 29 9.12 -0.64 -9.12
N ILE A 30 8.69 -0.89 -10.36
CA ILE A 30 9.09 -0.06 -11.52
C ILE A 30 8.48 1.35 -11.48
N SER A 31 7.33 1.52 -10.81
CA SER A 31 6.60 2.80 -10.77
C SER A 31 5.82 2.99 -9.47
N LYS A 32 5.43 4.24 -9.19
CA LYS A 32 4.50 4.58 -8.09
C LYS A 32 3.19 3.80 -8.16
N HIS A 33 2.69 3.59 -9.38
CA HIS A 33 1.44 2.89 -9.59
C HIS A 33 1.58 1.40 -9.25
N CYS A 34 2.63 0.75 -9.74
CA CYS A 34 2.95 -0.64 -9.41
C CYS A 34 3.15 -0.83 -7.90
N ALA A 35 3.85 0.09 -7.23
CA ALA A 35 4.07 0.01 -5.78
C ALA A 35 2.74 0.01 -4.98
N ARG A 36 1.79 0.85 -5.39
CA ARG A 36 0.44 0.90 -4.79
C ARG A 36 -0.36 -0.36 -5.05
N LEU A 37 -0.30 -0.89 -6.28
CA LEU A 37 -0.97 -2.14 -6.63
C LEU A 37 -0.40 -3.32 -5.83
N LEU A 38 0.92 -3.43 -5.72
CA LEU A 38 1.59 -4.48 -4.95
C LEU A 38 1.24 -4.42 -3.47
N SER A 39 1.30 -3.23 -2.85
CA SER A 39 0.86 -3.03 -1.46
C SER A 39 -0.62 -3.41 -1.30
N GLY A 40 -1.42 -2.97 -2.27
CA GLY A 40 -2.83 -3.29 -2.34
C GLY A 40 -3.10 -4.79 -2.44
N LEU A 41 -2.31 -5.55 -3.18
CA LEU A 41 -2.44 -7.00 -3.30
C LEU A 41 -1.94 -7.72 -2.04
N ALA A 42 -0.83 -7.26 -1.47
CA ALA A 42 -0.19 -7.86 -0.30
C ALA A 42 -1.06 -7.78 0.97
N PHE A 43 -1.76 -6.65 1.16
CA PHE A 43 -2.50 -6.38 2.41
C PHE A 43 -4.02 -6.32 2.23
N ARG A 44 -4.56 -6.72 1.07
CA ARG A 44 -6.01 -6.73 0.87
C ARG A 44 -6.68 -7.82 1.69
N ILE A 45 -7.76 -7.46 2.35
CA ILE A 45 -8.69 -8.42 2.95
C ILE A 45 -10.07 -8.30 2.30
N ALA A 46 -10.81 -9.41 2.27
CA ALA A 46 -12.22 -9.37 1.91
C ALA A 46 -12.99 -8.70 3.07
N THR A 47 -13.71 -7.64 2.75
CA THR A 47 -14.64 -7.00 3.69
C THR A 47 -16.04 -7.45 3.36
N ASP A 48 -16.81 -7.86 4.38
CA ASP A 48 -18.23 -8.06 4.23
C ASP A 48 -18.90 -6.79 3.68
N ARG A 49 -19.87 -7.00 2.79
CA ARG A 49 -20.67 -5.94 2.20
C ARG A 49 -22.01 -5.92 2.91
N GLU A 50 -22.17 -5.03 3.87
CA GLU A 50 -23.49 -4.75 4.43
C GLU A 50 -24.29 -3.89 3.44
N THR A 51 -25.55 -4.26 3.22
CA THR A 51 -26.41 -3.58 2.25
C THR A 51 -26.75 -2.18 2.79
N GLY A 52 -26.32 -1.13 2.09
CA GLY A 52 -26.53 0.27 2.49
C GLY A 52 -25.27 0.98 3.03
N GLU A 53 -24.18 0.25 3.31
CA GLU A 53 -22.90 0.87 3.69
C GLU A 53 -22.07 1.35 2.48
N THR A 54 -21.23 2.35 2.72
CA THR A 54 -20.23 2.79 1.72
C THR A 54 -19.19 1.68 1.53
N ILE A 55 -19.02 1.22 0.29
CA ILE A 55 -18.09 0.13 -0.03
C ILE A 55 -16.65 0.56 0.30
N ALA A 56 -16.01 -0.18 1.22
CA ALA A 56 -14.59 -0.03 1.47
C ALA A 56 -13.78 -0.41 0.21
N VAL A 57 -13.06 0.54 -0.36
CA VAL A 57 -12.13 0.31 -1.48
C VAL A 57 -10.71 0.14 -0.95
N ASN A 58 -9.82 -0.42 -1.78
CA ASN A 58 -8.43 -0.62 -1.40
C ASN A 58 -7.77 0.72 -1.03
N PRO A 59 -7.30 0.92 0.22
CA PRO A 59 -6.76 2.21 0.64
C PRO A 59 -5.40 2.53 0.02
N TRP A 60 -4.59 1.51 -0.33
CA TRP A 60 -3.24 1.68 -0.86
C TRP A 60 -3.20 2.33 -2.24
N THR A 61 -4.27 2.18 -3.03
CA THR A 61 -4.38 2.79 -4.36
C THR A 61 -4.87 4.24 -4.31
N GLN A 62 -5.38 4.71 -3.17
CA GLN A 62 -5.97 6.03 -3.00
C GLN A 62 -4.91 7.09 -2.66
N LYS A 63 -4.80 8.13 -3.50
CA LYS A 63 -3.77 9.18 -3.35
C LYS A 63 -3.97 10.08 -2.13
N ASN A 64 -5.21 10.20 -1.66
CA ASN A 64 -5.60 10.98 -0.48
C ASN A 64 -5.48 10.20 0.84
N LEU A 65 -5.33 8.87 0.80
CA LEU A 65 -5.18 8.04 2.00
C LEU A 65 -3.76 7.59 2.24
N VAL A 66 -2.95 7.51 1.18
CA VAL A 66 -1.59 6.99 1.21
C VAL A 66 -0.68 7.85 0.33
N SER A 67 0.45 8.32 0.89
CA SER A 67 1.54 8.92 0.11
C SER A 67 2.39 7.82 -0.52
N CYS A 68 3.12 8.14 -1.59
CA CYS A 68 4.02 7.17 -2.23
C CYS A 68 5.22 7.92 -2.79
N ASP A 69 6.32 7.77 -2.08
CA ASP A 69 7.54 8.56 -2.26
C ASP A 69 8.70 7.61 -2.57
N SER A 70 9.53 7.98 -3.55
CA SER A 70 10.74 7.21 -3.85
C SER A 70 11.77 7.52 -2.80
N ILE A 71 12.41 6.48 -2.27
CA ILE A 71 13.48 6.61 -1.30
C ILE A 71 14.75 5.92 -1.80
N GLU A 72 15.88 6.37 -1.30
CA GLU A 72 17.16 5.69 -1.39
C GLU A 72 17.51 5.25 0.03
N ASP A 73 17.41 3.94 0.29
CA ASP A 73 17.68 3.35 1.60
C ASP A 73 18.56 2.12 1.38
N GLU A 74 19.78 2.15 1.93
CA GLU A 74 20.78 1.10 1.75
C GLU A 74 20.33 -0.27 2.28
N ARG A 75 19.34 -0.30 3.19
CA ARG A 75 18.75 -1.54 3.70
C ARG A 75 17.98 -2.29 2.62
N TYR A 76 17.50 -1.60 1.60
CA TYR A 76 16.67 -2.16 0.54
C TYR A 76 17.39 -2.08 -0.81
N LYS A 77 17.81 -3.25 -1.32
CA LYS A 77 18.40 -3.33 -2.66
C LYS A 77 17.37 -2.96 -3.72
N SER A 78 17.70 -1.96 -4.55
CA SER A 78 16.89 -1.50 -5.69
C SER A 78 16.93 -2.47 -6.89
N THR A 79 17.80 -3.47 -6.83
CA THR A 79 17.90 -4.61 -7.75
C THR A 79 17.11 -5.81 -7.22
N GLY A 80 16.37 -6.48 -8.11
CA GLY A 80 15.51 -7.62 -7.80
C GLY A 80 14.11 -7.48 -8.40
N GLU A 81 13.26 -8.46 -8.17
CA GLU A 81 11.88 -8.50 -8.66
C GLU A 81 10.97 -7.53 -7.91
N GLU A 82 9.78 -7.26 -8.46
CA GLU A 82 8.79 -6.42 -7.81
C GLU A 82 8.20 -7.13 -6.59
N GLU A 83 8.40 -6.58 -5.38
CA GLU A 83 7.93 -7.20 -4.14
C GLU A 83 7.68 -6.16 -3.05
N ALA A 84 6.77 -6.49 -2.13
CA ALA A 84 6.66 -5.80 -0.85
C ALA A 84 7.82 -6.26 0.05
N LEU A 85 8.70 -5.34 0.41
CA LEU A 85 9.90 -5.60 1.20
C LEU A 85 9.61 -5.57 2.69
N PHE A 86 8.67 -4.71 3.11
CA PHE A 86 8.23 -4.58 4.48
C PHE A 86 6.79 -4.02 4.52
N PRO A 87 5.92 -4.47 5.44
CA PRO A 87 6.12 -5.63 6.32
C PRO A 87 6.07 -6.95 5.51
N LYS A 88 6.69 -8.00 6.05
CA LYS A 88 6.64 -9.37 5.52
C LYS A 88 5.69 -10.23 6.33
#